data_AF-A0A3N5PUC8-F1
#
_entry.id   AF-A0A3N5PUC8-F1
#
_cell.length_a   1.000
_cell.length_b   1.000
_cell.length_c   1.000
_cell.angle_alpha   90.00
_cell.angle_beta   90.00
_cell.angle_gamma   90.00
#
_symmetry.space_group_name_H-M   'P 1'
#
loop_
_entity.id
_entity.type
_entity.pdbx_description
1 polymer ?
#
loop_
_entity_poly.entity_id
_entity_poly.type
_entity_poly.pdbx_seq_one_letter_code
_entity_poly.pdbx_strand_id
1 'polypeptide(L)'
;MADRFPGDITIGGSIPRRLLDQLAEMLASENVSIDWQYALDKAAVLVAIEDAAAGDQTVRFTNDEATGGQFEELEQWLTRHGIDFDRHSDARYEYDGQNVYGRGRKNPVFMESNQSGYDMVSADEIRKVLVGKKPPQQKLA
;
A
#
# COMPACT_ATOMS: atom_id res chain seq x y z
N MET A 1 17.99 10.07 11.82
CA MET A 1 18.18 9.60 10.44
C MET A 1 17.22 8.45 10.27
N ALA A 2 16.26 8.57 9.37
CA ALA A 2 15.38 7.48 9.03
C ALA A 2 15.92 6.84 7.75
N ASP A 3 15.95 5.52 7.70
CA ASP A 3 16.39 4.79 6.51
C ASP A 3 15.40 5.04 5.38
N ARG A 4 15.93 5.22 4.16
CA ARG A 4 15.14 5.46 2.96
C ARG A 4 15.19 4.23 2.08
N PHE A 5 14.03 3.74 1.66
CA PHE A 5 13.96 2.59 0.77
C PHE A 5 12.69 2.61 -0.08
N PRO A 6 12.67 1.86 -1.19
CA PRO A 6 11.57 1.89 -2.13
C PRO A 6 10.24 1.53 -1.48
N GLY A 7 9.24 2.37 -1.75
CA GLY A 7 7.84 2.13 -1.42
C GLY A 7 6.96 2.48 -2.59
N ASP A 8 5.86 1.75 -2.73
CA ASP A 8 4.81 2.06 -3.68
C ASP A 8 3.43 2.04 -3.02
N ILE A 9 2.57 2.93 -3.48
CA ILE A 9 1.21 3.05 -3.00
C ILE A 9 0.25 3.06 -4.18
N THR A 10 -0.69 2.13 -4.16
CA THR A 10 -1.78 2.05 -5.12
C THR A 10 -3.01 2.68 -4.49
N ILE A 11 -3.56 3.70 -5.14
CA ILE A 11 -4.75 4.41 -4.70
C ILE A 11 -5.90 4.07 -5.63
N GLY A 12 -7.05 3.76 -5.05
CA GLY A 12 -8.23 3.36 -5.78
C GLY A 12 -9.54 3.77 -5.13
N GLY A 13 -10.63 3.30 -5.71
CA GLY A 13 -11.97 3.57 -5.23
C GLY A 13 -12.50 4.95 -5.61
N SER A 14 -13.65 5.31 -5.04
CA SER A 14 -14.31 6.57 -5.36
C SER A 14 -13.68 7.72 -4.60
N ILE A 15 -12.85 8.51 -5.27
CA ILE A 15 -12.26 9.73 -4.71
C ILE A 15 -13.21 10.91 -4.97
N PRO A 16 -13.76 11.57 -3.93
CA PRO A 16 -14.58 12.74 -4.12
C PRO A 16 -13.81 13.86 -4.83
N ARG A 17 -14.38 14.46 -5.88
CA ARG A 17 -13.74 15.53 -6.68
C ARG A 17 -13.23 16.70 -5.84
N ARG A 18 -13.91 17.01 -4.72
CA ARG A 18 -13.52 18.05 -3.75
C ARG A 18 -12.19 17.76 -3.02
N LEU A 19 -11.76 16.50 -2.97
CA LEU A 19 -10.55 16.06 -2.30
C LEU A 19 -9.36 15.89 -3.26
N LEU A 20 -9.59 15.91 -4.57
CA LEU A 20 -8.53 15.66 -5.57
C LEU A 20 -7.39 16.66 -5.47
N ASP A 21 -7.70 17.94 -5.32
CA ASP A 21 -6.68 18.99 -5.25
C ASP A 21 -5.76 18.80 -4.04
N GLN A 22 -6.34 18.44 -2.89
CA GLN A 22 -5.62 18.16 -1.67
C GLN A 22 -4.82 16.84 -1.77
N LEU A 23 -5.42 15.80 -2.36
CA LEU A 23 -4.74 14.52 -2.58
C LEU A 23 -3.50 14.71 -3.47
N ALA A 24 -3.63 15.47 -4.54
CA ALA A 24 -2.52 15.74 -5.45
C ALA A 24 -1.40 16.54 -4.78
N GLU A 25 -1.74 17.46 -3.88
CA GLU A 25 -0.76 18.19 -3.08
C GLU A 25 -0.02 17.28 -2.10
N MET A 26 -0.73 16.38 -1.41
CA MET A 26 -0.12 15.38 -0.53
C MET A 26 0.84 14.47 -1.31
N LEU A 27 0.39 13.90 -2.42
CA LEU A 27 1.19 13.03 -3.29
C LEU A 27 2.43 13.73 -3.85
N ALA A 28 2.29 14.97 -4.33
CA ALA A 28 3.43 15.75 -4.82
C ALA A 28 4.45 16.04 -3.70
N SER A 29 3.98 16.28 -2.46
CA SER A 29 4.87 16.51 -1.31
C SER A 29 5.67 15.27 -0.91
N GLU A 30 5.12 14.08 -1.17
CA GLU A 30 5.76 12.78 -0.96
C GLU A 30 6.75 12.41 -2.09
N ASN A 31 7.00 13.30 -3.06
CA ASN A 31 7.89 13.09 -4.22
C ASN A 31 7.57 11.81 -5.00
N VAL A 32 6.28 11.48 -5.16
CA VAL A 32 5.88 10.28 -5.89
C VAL A 32 6.14 10.39 -7.39
N SER A 33 6.42 9.27 -8.02
CA SER A 33 6.54 9.09 -9.46
C SER A 33 5.56 8.01 -9.96
N ILE A 34 5.47 7.87 -11.28
CA ILE A 34 4.87 6.69 -11.93
C ILE A 34 6.01 5.83 -12.46
N ASP A 35 5.92 4.52 -12.27
CA ASP A 35 6.88 3.53 -12.76
C ASP A 35 8.34 3.83 -12.40
N TRP A 36 8.60 4.32 -11.18
CA TRP A 36 9.94 4.64 -10.67
C TRP A 36 10.71 5.67 -11.49
N GLN A 37 9.99 6.56 -12.17
CA GLN A 37 10.56 7.65 -12.95
C GLN A 37 10.79 8.89 -12.07
N TYR A 38 10.65 10.07 -12.67
CA TYR A 38 10.82 11.35 -11.99
C TYR A 38 9.62 11.68 -11.10
N ALA A 39 9.90 12.37 -10.00
CA ALA A 39 8.88 12.91 -9.12
C ALA A 39 7.91 13.81 -9.92
N LEU A 40 6.62 13.59 -9.73
CA LEU A 40 5.56 14.33 -10.38
C LEU A 40 5.26 15.60 -9.61
N ASP A 41 4.97 16.68 -10.36
CA ASP A 41 4.37 17.86 -9.77
C ASP A 41 2.86 17.64 -9.54
N LYS A 42 2.24 18.58 -8.82
CA LYS A 42 0.80 18.52 -8.51
C LYS A 42 -0.08 18.39 -9.76
N ALA A 43 0.29 19.05 -10.86
CA ALA A 43 -0.50 19.03 -12.09
C ALA A 43 -0.44 17.65 -12.77
N ALA A 44 0.74 17.05 -12.83
CA ALA A 44 0.92 15.71 -13.38
C ALA A 44 0.26 14.63 -12.52
N VAL A 45 0.29 14.77 -11.18
CA VAL A 45 -0.45 13.89 -10.28
C VAL A 45 -1.96 13.97 -10.52
N LEU A 46 -2.52 15.18 -10.67
CA LEU A 46 -3.94 15.35 -10.97
C LEU A 46 -4.34 14.65 -12.26
N VAL A 47 -3.55 14.83 -13.33
CA VAL A 47 -3.78 14.16 -14.61
C VAL A 47 -3.77 12.63 -14.44
N ALA A 48 -2.79 12.08 -13.71
CA ALA A 48 -2.72 10.65 -13.48
C ALA A 48 -3.94 10.09 -12.72
N ILE A 49 -4.44 10.82 -11.73
CA ILE A 49 -5.65 10.43 -10.99
C ILE A 49 -6.89 10.53 -11.87
N GLU A 50 -7.02 11.59 -12.67
CA GLU A 50 -8.15 11.79 -13.57
C GLU A 50 -8.18 10.72 -14.67
N ASP A 51 -7.04 10.39 -15.26
CA ASP A 51 -6.91 9.32 -16.26
C ASP A 51 -7.29 7.95 -15.69
N ALA A 52 -6.80 7.64 -14.48
CA ALA A 52 -7.17 6.40 -13.78
C ALA A 52 -8.67 6.34 -13.46
N ALA A 53 -9.25 7.46 -13.00
CA ALA A 53 -10.68 7.57 -12.73
C ALA A 53 -11.53 7.43 -14.01
N ALA A 54 -11.07 7.97 -15.14
CA ALA A 54 -11.75 7.82 -16.43
C ALA A 54 -11.73 6.37 -16.93
N GLY A 55 -10.68 5.62 -16.61
CA GLY A 55 -10.53 4.20 -16.93
C GLY A 55 -11.20 3.23 -15.95
N ASP A 56 -11.78 3.72 -14.84
CA ASP A 56 -12.20 2.90 -13.68
C ASP A 56 -11.07 1.99 -13.16
N GLN A 57 -9.86 2.56 -13.12
CA GLN A 57 -8.61 1.88 -12.73
C GLN A 57 -8.03 2.49 -11.46
N THR A 58 -7.17 1.72 -10.80
CA THR A 58 -6.32 2.22 -9.71
C THR A 58 -5.07 2.88 -10.28
N VAL A 59 -4.55 3.89 -9.60
CA VAL A 59 -3.27 4.50 -9.93
C VAL A 59 -2.20 4.05 -8.94
N ARG A 60 -1.04 3.63 -9.45
CA ARG A 60 0.12 3.24 -8.63
C ARG A 60 1.15 4.36 -8.68
N PHE A 61 1.55 4.79 -7.50
CA PHE A 61 2.58 5.79 -7.27
C PHE A 61 3.79 5.14 -6.59
N THR A 62 4.99 5.56 -6.96
CA THR A 62 6.25 4.95 -6.51
C THR A 62 7.19 6.01 -5.97
N ASN A 63 7.99 5.69 -4.94
CA ASN A 63 9.07 6.55 -4.45
C ASN A 63 10.25 5.66 -4.01
N ASP A 64 11.41 5.81 -4.66
CA ASP A 64 12.64 5.04 -4.41
C ASP A 64 13.37 5.46 -3.13
N GLU A 65 13.08 6.65 -2.62
CA GLU A 65 13.66 7.26 -1.42
C GLU A 65 12.62 7.55 -0.32
N ALA A 66 11.52 6.79 -0.29
CA ALA A 66 10.49 6.89 0.73
C ALA A 66 11.06 6.62 2.13
N THR A 67 10.63 7.41 3.12
CA THR A 67 11.10 7.27 4.50
C THR A 67 10.54 5.98 5.09
N GLY A 68 11.40 5.01 5.37
CA GLY A 68 10.98 3.68 5.82
C GLY A 68 10.11 2.93 4.80
N GLY A 69 10.17 3.29 3.51
CA GLY A 69 9.27 2.78 2.48
C GLY A 69 7.81 3.20 2.64
N GLN A 70 7.52 4.16 3.51
CA GLN A 70 6.18 4.55 3.94
C GLN A 70 5.78 5.94 3.45
N PHE A 71 4.47 6.20 3.46
CA PHE A 71 3.87 7.49 3.14
C PHE A 71 2.96 7.91 4.30
N GLU A 72 3.52 8.02 5.51
CA GLU A 72 2.75 8.05 6.76
C GLU A 72 1.65 9.13 6.78
N GLU A 73 1.96 10.36 6.38
CA GLU A 73 0.99 11.46 6.37
C GLU A 73 -0.11 11.23 5.33
N LEU A 74 0.26 10.75 4.13
CA LEU A 74 -0.67 10.38 3.07
C LEU A 74 -1.57 9.21 3.47
N GLU A 75 -1.02 8.13 4.04
CA GLU A 75 -1.77 6.95 4.49
C GLU A 75 -2.80 7.31 5.57
N GLN A 76 -2.40 8.16 6.53
CA GLN A 76 -3.32 8.68 7.54
C GLN A 76 -4.42 9.54 6.90
N TRP A 77 -4.06 10.39 5.95
CA TRP A 77 -5.02 11.24 5.25
C TRP A 77 -6.04 10.40 4.46
N LEU A 78 -5.59 9.41 3.69
CA LEU A 78 -6.43 8.48 2.94
C LEU A 78 -7.39 7.74 3.86
N THR A 79 -6.89 7.21 4.98
CA THR A 79 -7.70 6.53 6.00
C THR A 79 -8.78 7.45 6.59
N ARG A 80 -8.42 8.69 6.95
CA ARG A 80 -9.37 9.67 7.52
C ARG A 80 -10.49 10.04 6.54
N HIS A 81 -10.17 10.07 5.25
CA HIS A 81 -11.13 10.39 4.19
C HIS A 81 -11.85 9.16 3.61
N GLY A 82 -11.52 7.95 4.06
CA GLY A 82 -12.12 6.70 3.59
C GLY A 82 -11.78 6.39 2.14
N ILE A 83 -10.57 6.75 1.71
CA ILE A 83 -10.05 6.43 0.37
C ILE A 83 -9.26 5.14 0.46
N ASP A 84 -9.57 4.21 -0.44
CA ASP A 84 -8.95 2.90 -0.47
C ASP A 84 -7.53 3.00 -1.04
N PHE A 85 -6.60 2.36 -0.35
CA PHE A 85 -5.22 2.25 -0.80
C PHE A 85 -4.60 0.93 -0.38
N ASP A 86 -3.59 0.53 -1.13
CA ASP A 86 -2.64 -0.51 -0.75
C ASP A 86 -1.23 0.04 -0.84
N ARG A 87 -0.39 -0.23 0.15
CA ARG A 87 1.03 0.11 0.10
C ARG A 87 1.85 -1.18 0.11
N HIS A 88 2.93 -1.17 -0.65
CA HIS A 88 4.02 -2.12 -0.50
C HIS A 88 5.32 -1.36 -0.19
N SER A 89 6.10 -1.88 0.74
CA SER A 89 7.46 -1.44 1.00
C SER A 89 8.41 -2.61 0.78
N ASP A 90 9.51 -2.35 0.07
CA ASP A 90 10.50 -3.38 -0.24
C ASP A 90 11.33 -3.74 1.01
N ALA A 91 11.83 -4.98 1.04
CA ALA A 91 12.75 -5.42 2.08
C ALA A 91 14.15 -4.87 1.79
N ARG A 92 14.69 -4.05 2.70
CA ARG A 92 16.03 -3.46 2.57
C ARG A 92 16.82 -3.60 3.86
N TYR A 93 18.05 -4.12 3.76
CA TYR A 93 18.96 -4.34 4.89
C TYR A 93 18.36 -5.22 5.99
N GLU A 94 18.07 -4.64 7.15
CA GLU A 94 17.48 -5.31 8.32
C GLU A 94 15.96 -5.18 8.37
N TYR A 95 15.35 -4.51 7.39
CA TYR A 95 13.90 -4.35 7.28
C TYR A 95 13.31 -5.37 6.33
N ASP A 96 12.31 -6.11 6.81
CA ASP A 96 11.45 -6.94 5.99
C ASP A 96 10.51 -6.08 5.14
N GLY A 97 10.02 -6.67 4.05
CA GLY A 97 8.99 -6.04 3.25
C GLY A 97 7.69 -5.94 4.04
N GLN A 98 6.86 -4.96 3.70
CA GLN A 98 5.56 -4.81 4.35
C GLN A 98 4.49 -4.42 3.34
N ASN A 99 3.36 -5.12 3.42
CA ASN A 99 2.13 -4.73 2.76
C ASN A 99 1.17 -4.08 3.75
N VAL A 100 0.51 -3.00 3.32
CA VAL A 100 -0.55 -2.34 4.08
C VAL A 100 -1.80 -2.23 3.25
N TYR A 101 -2.92 -2.67 3.82
CA TYR A 101 -4.22 -2.71 3.15
C TYR A 101 -5.22 -1.78 3.86
N GLY A 102 -5.53 -0.65 3.23
CA GLY A 102 -6.45 0.39 3.71
C GLY A 102 -7.89 0.26 3.19
N ARG A 103 -8.21 -0.80 2.43
CA ARG A 103 -9.49 -0.98 1.71
C ARG A 103 -10.72 -1.03 2.63
N GLY A 104 -11.51 0.04 2.70
CA GLY A 104 -12.77 0.14 3.45
C GLY A 104 -12.63 0.07 4.97
N ARG A 105 -11.41 0.20 5.50
CA ARG A 105 -11.10 -0.01 6.92
C ARG A 105 -10.72 1.30 7.59
N LYS A 106 -11.21 1.49 8.82
CA LYS A 106 -10.74 2.59 9.70
C LYS A 106 -9.31 2.39 10.18
N ASN A 107 -8.87 1.13 10.25
CA ASN A 107 -7.52 0.74 10.64
C ASN A 107 -6.95 -0.16 9.53
N PRO A 108 -5.91 0.29 8.81
CA PRO A 108 -5.23 -0.54 7.82
C PRO A 108 -4.69 -1.82 8.43
N VAL A 109 -4.62 -2.89 7.63
CA VAL A 109 -3.99 -4.16 8.02
C VAL A 109 -2.54 -4.13 7.59
N PHE A 110 -1.64 -4.47 8.50
CA PHE A 110 -0.22 -4.58 8.24
C PHE A 110 0.14 -6.07 8.11
N MET A 111 0.78 -6.43 7.02
CA MET A 111 1.25 -7.79 6.72
C MET A 111 2.74 -7.74 6.43
N GLU A 112 3.51 -8.64 7.02
CA GLU A 112 4.88 -8.90 6.57
C GLU A 112 4.84 -9.38 5.12
N SER A 113 5.78 -8.95 4.30
CA SER A 113 5.87 -9.37 2.90
C SER A 113 7.31 -9.63 2.50
N ASN A 114 7.49 -10.37 1.41
CA ASN A 114 8.79 -10.49 0.76
C ASN A 114 9.01 -9.37 -0.27
N GLN A 115 10.21 -9.34 -0.88
CA GLN A 115 10.59 -8.37 -1.93
C GLN A 115 9.73 -8.46 -3.20
N SER A 116 8.97 -9.54 -3.37
CA SER A 116 8.04 -9.69 -4.50
C SER A 116 6.62 -9.25 -4.15
N GLY A 117 6.41 -8.67 -2.97
CA GLY A 117 5.10 -8.18 -2.51
C GLY A 117 4.13 -9.27 -2.08
N TYR A 118 4.58 -10.52 -1.89
CA TYR A 118 3.72 -11.57 -1.36
C TYR A 118 3.66 -11.50 0.15
N ASP A 119 2.44 -11.53 0.69
CA ASP A 119 2.17 -11.66 2.12
C ASP A 119 2.85 -12.92 2.68
N MET A 120 3.53 -12.74 3.80
CA MET A 120 4.19 -13.78 4.57
C MET A 120 3.46 -13.94 5.90
N VAL A 121 3.39 -15.18 6.37
CA VAL A 121 2.87 -15.52 7.69
C VAL A 121 3.89 -16.38 8.40
N SER A 122 4.11 -16.12 9.68
CA SER A 122 5.09 -16.89 10.44
C SER A 122 4.68 -18.37 10.55
N ALA A 123 5.67 -19.27 10.51
CA ALA A 123 5.42 -20.70 10.67
C ALA A 123 4.75 -21.02 12.03
N ASP A 124 4.99 -20.20 13.05
CA ASP A 124 4.39 -20.37 14.38
C ASP A 124 2.90 -20.00 14.40
N GLU A 125 2.48 -18.97 13.67
CA GLU A 125 1.05 -18.68 13.48
C GLU A 125 0.34 -19.80 12.73
N ILE A 126 0.97 -20.33 11.68
CA ILE A 126 0.45 -21.50 10.96
C ILE A 126 0.32 -22.69 11.93
N ARG A 127 1.34 -22.97 12.75
CA ARG A 127 1.31 -24.05 13.75
C ARG A 127 0.18 -23.86 14.77
N LYS A 128 -0.04 -22.66 15.28
CA LYS A 128 -1.15 -22.37 16.22
C LYS A 128 -2.52 -22.73 15.64
N VAL A 129 -2.75 -22.41 14.36
CA VAL A 129 -4.00 -22.75 13.67
C VAL A 129 -4.11 -24.25 13.42
N LEU A 130 -3.02 -24.92 13.04
CA LEU A 130 -3.00 -26.36 12.76
C LEU A 130 -3.19 -27.21 14.02
N VAL A 131 -2.65 -26.80 15.17
CA VAL A 131 -2.85 -27.52 16.45
C VAL A 131 -4.33 -27.51 16.88
N GLY A 132 -5.10 -26.48 16.50
CA GLY A 132 -6.53 -26.40 16.76
C GLY A 132 -7.44 -27.19 15.80
N LYS A 133 -6.92 -27.61 14.64
CA LYS A 133 -7.69 -28.38 13.65
C LYS A 133 -7.34 -29.87 13.75
N LYS A 134 -8.18 -30.64 14.46
CA LYS A 134 -8.18 -32.11 14.30
C LYS A 134 -8.32 -32.42 12.80
N PRO A 135 -7.44 -33.25 12.22
CA PRO A 135 -7.58 -33.61 10.81
C PRO A 135 -8.96 -34.28 10.60
N PRO A 136 -9.65 -34.01 9.48
CA PRO A 136 -10.89 -34.70 9.18
C PRO A 136 -10.59 -36.20 9.14
N GLN A 137 -11.28 -36.97 9.98
CA GLN A 137 -11.18 -38.43 9.94
C GLN A 137 -11.63 -38.87 8.55
N GLN A 138 -10.68 -39.29 7.71
CA GLN A 138 -11.01 -39.96 6.46
C GLN A 138 -11.71 -41.27 6.84
N LYS A 139 -13.03 -41.33 6.60
CA LYS A 139 -13.75 -42.59 6.58
C LYS A 139 -13.23 -43.35 5.35
N LEU A 140 -12.39 -44.35 5.58
CA LEU A 140 -12.17 -45.39 4.58
C LEU A 140 -13.50 -46.11 4.37
N ALA A 141 -14.01 -46.05 3.14
CA ALA A 141 -15.06 -46.93 2.64
C ALA A 141 -14.41 -48.13 1.94
#